data_AF-B6UGS8-F1
#
_entry.id   AF-B6UGS8-F1
#
_cell.length_a   1.000
_cell.length_b   1.000
_cell.length_c   1.000
_cell.angle_alpha   90.00
_cell.angle_beta   90.00
_cell.angle_gamma   90.00
#
_symmetry.space_group_name_H-M   'P 1'
#
loop_
_entity.id
_entity.type
_entity.pdbx_description
1 polymer ?
#
loop_
_entity_poly.entity_id
_entity_poly.type
_entity_poly.pdbx_seq_one_letter_code
_entity_poly.pdbx_strand_id
1 'polypeptide(L)'
;MAACSHLAAAGGSSPAAAAVVRSPAHSSAAAAFARLRSTLRFSSAGLSVKGSRATFPWVAAAGPAAAAPVADLDGRPATEKQPIIVIDNYDSFTYNLCQYMGELGLNFEVYRNDELTIEDVKRKNPRGILISPGPGEPQDSGISLQTVLELGPTIPIFGVCMGLQCIGEAFGGKIIRAPSGVMHGKSSPVYYDEELGKALFNGLPNPFTAARYHSLVIEKETFPHDALEATAWTEDGLIMAARHKKYKHIQGVQFHPESIITPEGKKIILNFVRFIEELEKQRS
;
A
#
# COMPACT_ATOMS: atom_id res chain seq x y z
N MET A 1 -49.92 33.09 16.51
CA MET A 1 -50.84 33.95 15.73
C MET A 1 -50.00 34.98 14.98
N ALA A 2 -50.26 35.14 13.68
CA ALA A 2 -49.75 36.16 12.75
C ALA A 2 -48.23 36.15 12.49
N ALA A 3 -47.75 35.65 11.35
CA ALA A 3 -47.75 36.25 9.99
C ALA A 3 -46.43 37.00 9.74
N CYS A 4 -45.61 36.50 8.81
CA CYS A 4 -45.32 37.11 7.50
C CYS A 4 -44.67 38.49 7.62
N SER A 5 -43.59 38.85 6.96
CA SER A 5 -42.97 38.46 5.69
C SER A 5 -41.87 39.50 5.48
N HIS A 6 -40.82 39.23 4.68
CA HIS A 6 -40.33 40.18 3.66
C HIS A 6 -38.96 39.79 3.05
N LEU A 7 -39.01 39.63 1.71
CA LEU A 7 -38.05 40.05 0.67
C LEU A 7 -36.67 39.34 0.62
N ALA A 8 -36.36 38.50 -0.39
CA ALA A 8 -36.19 38.75 -1.84
C ALA A 8 -35.09 39.78 -2.15
N ALA A 9 -34.16 39.65 -3.11
CA ALA A 9 -33.77 38.63 -4.07
C ALA A 9 -32.42 39.09 -4.71
N ALA A 10 -31.82 38.19 -5.50
CA ALA A 10 -31.05 38.44 -6.73
C ALA A 10 -29.55 38.85 -6.68
N GLY A 11 -28.75 37.99 -7.30
CA GLY A 11 -27.41 38.21 -7.88
C GLY A 11 -26.85 36.83 -8.23
N GLY A 12 -26.98 36.30 -9.45
CA GLY A 12 -26.48 36.87 -10.71
C GLY A 12 -25.12 36.25 -11.02
N SER A 13 -25.08 34.98 -11.43
CA SER A 13 -24.61 34.49 -12.75
C SER A 13 -23.17 34.86 -13.15
N SER A 14 -22.26 33.87 -13.19
CA SER A 14 -21.67 33.36 -14.45
C SER A 14 -20.63 32.24 -14.15
N PRO A 15 -20.70 31.07 -14.81
CA PRO A 15 -19.70 30.02 -14.68
C PRO A 15 -18.49 30.33 -15.58
N ALA A 16 -17.31 30.51 -14.98
CA ALA A 16 -16.08 30.69 -15.72
C ALA A 16 -15.67 29.37 -16.39
N ALA A 17 -15.46 29.47 -17.70
CA ALA A 17 -15.14 28.40 -18.63
C ALA A 17 -13.97 27.50 -18.19
N ALA A 18 -14.20 26.19 -18.27
CA ALA A 18 -13.18 25.17 -18.17
C ALA A 18 -12.19 25.30 -19.34
N ALA A 19 -10.95 25.65 -19.03
CA ALA A 19 -9.87 25.68 -20.00
C ALA A 19 -9.49 24.24 -20.39
N VAL A 20 -9.71 23.91 -21.67
CA VAL A 20 -9.22 22.69 -22.31
C VAL A 20 -7.69 22.77 -22.38
N VAL A 21 -7.01 22.16 -21.40
CA VAL A 21 -5.56 21.93 -21.48
C VAL A 21 -5.32 20.73 -22.38
N ARG A 22 -4.72 20.99 -23.54
CA ARG A 22 -4.28 19.97 -24.50
C ARG A 22 -3.21 19.08 -23.84
N SER A 23 -3.48 17.78 -23.77
CA SER A 23 -2.53 16.76 -23.30
C SER A 23 -1.26 16.73 -24.17
N PRO A 24 -0.05 16.70 -23.58
CA PRO A 24 1.14 16.32 -24.31
C PRO A 24 1.14 14.81 -24.60
N ALA A 25 1.79 14.46 -25.70
CA ALA A 25 1.76 13.16 -26.36
C ALA A 25 2.07 11.96 -25.45
N HIS A 26 1.33 10.88 -25.69
CA HIS A 26 1.40 9.58 -25.03
C HIS A 26 2.84 9.05 -24.88
N SER A 27 3.41 9.14 -23.68
CA SER A 27 4.45 8.22 -23.26
C SER A 27 3.76 7.00 -22.66
N SER A 28 3.68 5.90 -23.43
CA SER A 28 2.96 4.70 -22.98
C SER A 28 3.61 4.11 -21.72
N ALA A 29 2.81 3.49 -20.84
CA ALA A 29 3.28 2.82 -19.62
C ALA A 29 4.42 1.79 -19.86
N ALA A 30 4.57 1.26 -21.08
CA ALA A 30 5.73 0.43 -21.44
C ALA A 30 7.06 1.19 -21.33
N ALA A 31 7.05 2.51 -21.55
CA ALA A 31 8.22 3.37 -21.44
C ALA A 31 8.66 3.57 -19.97
N ALA A 32 7.74 3.52 -18.99
CA ALA A 32 8.12 3.58 -17.57
C ALA A 32 8.89 2.32 -17.16
N PHE A 33 8.37 1.13 -17.51
CA PHE A 33 9.09 -0.14 -17.29
C PHE A 33 10.38 -0.24 -18.13
N ALA A 34 10.41 0.36 -19.33
CA ALA A 34 11.59 0.31 -20.21
C ALA A 34 12.69 1.33 -19.83
N ARG A 35 12.33 2.53 -19.33
CA ARG A 35 13.29 3.60 -19.00
C ARG A 35 14.26 3.22 -17.88
N LEU A 36 13.90 2.28 -17.01
CA LEU A 36 14.76 1.93 -15.87
C LEU A 36 15.79 0.81 -16.17
N ARG A 37 15.69 0.11 -17.30
CA ARG A 37 16.74 -0.87 -17.67
C ARG A 37 18.12 -0.23 -17.89
N SER A 38 18.23 1.10 -18.02
CA SER A 38 19.51 1.77 -18.28
C SER A 38 20.18 2.49 -17.10
N THR A 39 19.56 2.61 -15.92
CA THR A 39 20.13 3.46 -14.83
C THR A 39 20.53 2.74 -13.55
N LEU A 40 20.30 1.43 -13.40
CA LEU A 40 20.78 0.67 -12.24
C LEU A 40 22.17 0.05 -12.54
N ARG A 41 23.23 0.85 -12.37
CA ARG A 41 24.60 0.34 -12.26
C ARG A 41 24.91 0.06 -10.79
N PHE A 42 24.98 -1.23 -10.46
CA PHE A 42 25.38 -1.74 -9.15
C PHE A 42 26.82 -1.34 -8.81
N SER A 43 27.04 -0.80 -7.60
CA SER A 43 28.35 -0.73 -6.96
C SER A 43 28.36 -1.71 -5.80
N SER A 44 29.06 -2.83 -5.98
CA SER A 44 29.29 -3.85 -4.95
C SER A 44 30.50 -3.43 -4.10
N ALA A 45 30.27 -2.90 -2.91
CA ALA A 45 31.32 -2.73 -1.89
C ALA A 45 31.14 -3.83 -0.83
N GLY A 46 31.96 -4.87 -0.93
CA GLY A 46 31.98 -5.96 0.04
C GLY A 46 32.58 -5.53 1.37
N LEU A 47 31.98 -5.97 2.47
CA LEU A 47 32.65 -5.96 3.76
C LEU A 47 32.34 -7.26 4.52
N SER A 48 33.41 -7.99 4.81
CA SER A 48 33.43 -9.28 5.49
C SER A 48 33.58 -9.03 6.99
N VAL A 49 32.62 -9.48 7.79
CA VAL A 49 32.74 -9.51 9.25
C VAL A 49 32.68 -10.97 9.72
N LYS A 50 33.83 -11.49 10.15
CA LYS A 50 33.98 -12.72 10.93
C LYS A 50 33.89 -12.36 12.40
N GLY A 51 33.06 -13.05 13.18
CA GLY A 51 32.98 -12.79 14.63
C GLY A 51 32.17 -13.80 15.44
N SER A 52 32.85 -14.87 15.85
CA SER A 52 32.70 -15.66 17.09
C SER A 52 31.33 -15.96 17.68
N ARG A 53 31.00 -17.26 17.69
CA ARG A 53 29.94 -17.94 18.45
C ARG A 53 30.12 -17.77 19.97
N ALA A 54 29.05 -17.40 20.67
CA ALA A 54 28.90 -17.64 22.10
C ALA A 54 27.66 -18.53 22.31
N THR A 55 27.88 -19.71 22.86
CA THR A 55 26.86 -20.70 23.22
C THR A 55 26.23 -20.33 24.56
N PHE A 56 24.90 -20.16 24.61
CA PHE A 56 24.15 -20.08 25.87
C PHE A 56 23.18 -21.26 26.00
N PRO A 57 22.90 -21.73 27.23
CA PRO A 57 22.36 -23.05 27.48
C PRO A 57 20.84 -23.11 27.33
N TRP A 58 20.41 -24.26 26.81
CA TRP A 58 19.04 -24.71 26.67
C TRP A 58 18.21 -24.56 27.97
N VAL A 59 17.07 -23.89 27.87
CA VAL A 59 15.95 -24.05 28.80
C VAL A 59 14.84 -24.81 28.07
N ALA A 60 14.36 -25.87 28.71
CA ALA A 60 13.48 -26.88 28.15
C ALA A 60 11.99 -26.47 28.14
N ALA A 61 11.34 -26.85 27.03
CA ALA A 61 10.02 -27.44 26.92
C ALA A 61 8.81 -26.71 27.53
N ALA A 62 8.18 -25.84 26.74
CA ALA A 62 6.72 -25.74 26.72
C ALA A 62 6.21 -26.64 25.58
N GLY A 63 5.37 -27.63 25.92
CA GLY A 63 4.81 -28.58 24.96
C GLY A 63 3.95 -27.89 23.90
N PRO A 64 3.83 -28.47 22.69
CA PRO A 64 3.09 -27.86 21.61
C PRO A 64 1.61 -27.86 21.96
N ALA A 65 1.06 -26.68 22.27
CA ALA A 65 -0.34 -26.43 22.04
C ALA A 65 -0.57 -26.72 20.55
N ALA A 66 -1.33 -27.77 20.24
CA ALA A 66 -1.69 -28.08 18.87
C ALA A 66 -2.39 -26.85 18.29
N ALA A 67 -1.66 -26.06 17.50
CA ALA A 67 -2.21 -24.92 16.81
C ALA A 67 -3.35 -25.45 15.95
N ALA A 68 -4.56 -24.92 16.13
CA ALA A 68 -5.69 -25.27 15.29
C ALA A 68 -5.26 -25.13 13.81
N PRO A 69 -5.67 -26.05 12.93
CA PRO A 69 -5.29 -25.98 11.52
C PRO A 69 -5.75 -24.63 10.97
N VAL A 70 -4.78 -23.78 10.63
CA VAL A 70 -5.03 -22.44 10.11
C VAL A 70 -5.55 -22.61 8.70
N ALA A 71 -6.83 -22.30 8.48
CA ALA A 71 -7.47 -22.34 7.18
C ALA A 71 -7.52 -20.92 6.59
N ASP A 72 -7.26 -20.80 5.29
CA ASP A 72 -7.45 -19.55 4.55
C ASP A 72 -8.95 -19.26 4.35
N LEU A 73 -9.30 -18.12 3.76
CA LEU A 73 -10.70 -17.65 3.61
C LEU A 73 -11.62 -18.60 2.84
N ASP A 74 -11.06 -19.47 1.99
CA ASP A 74 -11.80 -20.52 1.26
C ASP A 74 -11.84 -21.88 1.99
N GLY A 75 -11.33 -21.95 3.22
CA GLY A 75 -11.35 -23.15 4.06
C GLY A 75 -10.22 -24.15 3.80
N ARG A 76 -9.35 -23.91 2.81
CA ARG A 76 -8.18 -24.76 2.58
C ARG A 76 -7.09 -24.48 3.61
N PRO A 77 -6.26 -25.48 3.99
CA PRO A 77 -5.12 -25.24 4.86
C PRO A 77 -4.23 -24.13 4.28
N ALA A 78 -3.89 -23.13 5.08
CA ALA A 78 -3.06 -22.00 4.64
C ALA A 78 -1.73 -22.47 4.03
N THR A 79 -1.17 -23.56 4.55
CA THR A 79 0.07 -24.20 4.09
C THR A 79 0.00 -24.74 2.66
N GLU A 80 -1.19 -24.93 2.09
CA GLU A 80 -1.35 -25.38 0.71
C GLU A 80 -1.27 -24.24 -0.31
N LYS A 81 -1.32 -22.98 0.16
CA LYS A 81 -1.22 -21.81 -0.71
C LYS A 81 0.16 -21.18 -0.66
N GLN A 82 0.59 -20.60 -1.77
CA GLN A 82 1.79 -19.79 -1.82
C GLN A 82 1.71 -18.65 -0.79
N PRO A 83 2.82 -18.21 -0.20
CA PRO A 83 2.78 -17.18 0.83
C PRO A 83 2.46 -15.81 0.25
N ILE A 84 1.93 -14.92 1.09
CA ILE A 84 2.06 -13.47 0.91
C ILE A 84 3.42 -13.06 1.49
N ILE A 85 4.24 -12.35 0.73
CA ILE A 85 5.51 -11.80 1.24
C ILE A 85 5.26 -10.42 1.82
N VAL A 86 5.62 -10.24 3.08
CA VAL A 86 5.64 -8.93 3.74
C VAL A 86 7.07 -8.40 3.69
N ILE A 87 7.26 -7.28 3.01
CA ILE A 87 8.54 -6.55 2.99
C ILE A 87 8.49 -5.52 4.13
N ASP A 88 9.26 -5.79 5.19
CA ASP A 88 9.42 -4.93 6.36
C ASP A 88 10.45 -3.83 6.06
N ASN A 89 9.99 -2.59 5.95
CA ASN A 89 10.84 -1.41 5.85
C ASN A 89 11.25 -0.86 7.23
N TYR A 90 11.48 -1.75 8.20
CA TYR A 90 11.91 -1.41 9.56
C TYR A 90 10.92 -0.52 10.33
N ASP A 91 9.62 -0.78 10.19
CA ASP A 91 8.59 -0.03 10.88
C ASP A 91 8.10 -0.72 12.15
N SER A 92 7.79 0.07 13.17
CA SER A 92 7.28 -0.46 14.44
C SER A 92 5.91 -1.12 14.33
N PHE A 93 5.14 -0.82 13.27
CA PHE A 93 3.78 -1.33 13.07
C PHE A 93 3.69 -2.50 12.08
N THR A 94 4.80 -2.93 11.45
CA THR A 94 4.80 -4.09 10.55
C THR A 94 4.19 -5.34 11.20
N TYR A 95 4.48 -5.58 12.47
CA TYR A 95 3.96 -6.74 13.18
C TYR A 95 2.47 -6.61 13.54
N ASN A 96 1.90 -5.41 13.61
CA ASN A 96 0.45 -5.23 13.74
C ASN A 96 -0.27 -5.67 12.45
N LEU A 97 0.27 -5.36 11.27
CA LEU A 97 -0.23 -5.93 10.00
C LEU A 97 -0.14 -7.45 10.00
N CYS A 98 1.00 -8.00 10.42
CA CYS A 98 1.21 -9.45 10.49
C CYS A 98 0.25 -10.14 11.46
N GLN A 99 -0.09 -9.50 12.59
CA GLN A 99 -1.10 -10.01 13.52
C GLN A 99 -2.46 -10.13 12.85
N TYR A 100 -2.89 -9.12 12.08
CA TYR A 100 -4.16 -9.18 11.34
C TYR A 100 -4.13 -10.27 10.27
N MET A 101 -3.01 -10.44 9.56
CA MET A 101 -2.83 -11.53 8.60
C MET A 101 -2.90 -12.90 9.28
N GLY A 102 -2.31 -13.05 10.48
CA GLY A 102 -2.36 -14.27 11.26
C GLY A 102 -3.75 -14.60 11.80
N GLU A 103 -4.50 -13.60 12.28
CA GLU A 103 -5.90 -13.77 12.70
C GLU A 103 -6.81 -14.21 11.54
N LEU A 104 -6.52 -13.75 10.32
CA LEU A 104 -7.20 -14.17 9.09
C LEU A 104 -6.76 -15.56 8.59
N GLY A 105 -5.79 -16.18 9.26
CA GLY A 105 -5.28 -17.50 8.94
C GLY A 105 -4.42 -17.56 7.68
N LEU A 106 -3.84 -16.45 7.25
CA LEU A 106 -3.07 -16.37 6.02
C LEU A 106 -1.71 -17.02 6.16
N ASN A 107 -1.23 -17.66 5.09
CA ASN A 107 0.17 -18.02 4.95
C ASN A 107 0.97 -16.80 4.49
N PHE A 108 1.89 -16.33 5.32
CA PHE A 108 2.75 -15.20 4.99
C PHE A 108 4.16 -15.36 5.56
N GLU A 109 5.13 -14.74 4.90
CA GLU A 109 6.53 -14.69 5.33
C GLU A 109 6.99 -13.24 5.39
N VAL A 110 7.70 -12.87 6.45
CA VAL A 110 8.19 -11.50 6.66
C VAL A 110 9.69 -11.46 6.41
N TYR A 111 10.13 -10.52 5.59
CA TYR A 111 11.53 -10.26 5.31
C TYR A 111 11.79 -8.76 5.37
N ARG A 112 12.93 -8.37 5.94
CA ARG A 112 13.38 -6.98 5.86
C ARG A 112 13.72 -6.62 4.43
N ASN A 113 13.61 -5.34 4.11
CA ASN A 113 13.79 -4.82 2.75
C ASN A 113 15.21 -4.98 2.16
N ASP A 114 16.16 -5.49 2.95
CA ASP A 114 17.55 -5.76 2.61
C ASP A 114 17.95 -7.26 2.77
N GLU A 115 17.02 -8.14 3.17
CA GLU A 115 17.29 -9.57 3.38
C GLU A 115 17.20 -10.42 2.12
N LEU A 116 16.39 -9.99 1.15
CA LEU A 116 16.14 -10.71 -0.11
C LEU A 116 16.48 -9.84 -1.31
N THR A 117 16.93 -10.46 -2.39
CA THR A 117 16.94 -9.86 -3.72
C THR A 117 15.57 -10.05 -4.40
N ILE A 118 15.30 -9.28 -5.44
CA ILE A 118 14.09 -9.46 -6.26
C ILE A 118 14.02 -10.88 -6.85
N GLU A 119 15.15 -11.45 -7.25
CA GLU A 119 15.24 -12.83 -7.74
C GLU A 119 14.87 -13.85 -6.66
N ASP A 120 15.18 -13.57 -5.39
CA ASP A 120 14.78 -14.44 -4.28
C ASP A 120 13.27 -14.38 -4.06
N VAL A 121 12.67 -13.18 -4.12
CA VAL A 121 11.21 -13.01 -4.04
C VAL A 121 10.52 -13.72 -5.21
N LYS A 122 11.04 -13.61 -6.45
CA LYS A 122 10.53 -14.35 -7.62
C LYS A 122 10.55 -15.87 -7.37
N ARG A 123 11.64 -16.41 -6.81
CA ARG A 123 11.77 -17.85 -6.55
C ARG A 123 10.83 -18.36 -5.45
N LYS A 124 10.43 -17.51 -4.52
CA LYS A 124 9.40 -17.82 -3.51
C LYS A 124 8.00 -17.95 -4.11
N ASN A 125 7.78 -17.45 -5.34
CA ASN A 125 6.52 -17.51 -6.07
C ASN A 125 5.31 -17.04 -5.22
N PRO A 126 5.32 -15.82 -4.68
CA PRO A 126 4.28 -15.40 -3.77
C PRO A 126 2.98 -15.08 -4.48
N ARG A 127 1.85 -15.34 -3.81
CA ARG A 127 0.52 -15.01 -4.35
C ARG A 127 0.17 -13.51 -4.21
N GLY A 128 0.89 -12.81 -3.34
CA GLY A 128 0.76 -11.38 -3.13
C GLY A 128 1.95 -10.83 -2.36
N ILE A 129 2.13 -9.52 -2.41
CA ILE A 129 3.18 -8.81 -1.68
C ILE A 129 2.54 -7.67 -0.90
N LEU A 130 2.88 -7.56 0.38
CA LEU A 130 2.58 -6.42 1.21
C LEU A 130 3.88 -5.64 1.44
N ILE A 131 3.88 -4.35 1.10
CA ILE A 131 5.01 -3.45 1.40
C ILE A 131 4.61 -2.63 2.62
N SER A 132 5.32 -2.82 3.73
CA SER A 132 4.99 -2.20 5.01
C SER A 132 5.25 -0.69 4.99
N PRO A 133 4.77 0.05 6.02
CA PRO A 133 5.29 1.37 6.35
C PRO A 133 6.79 1.32 6.65
N GLY A 134 7.43 2.48 6.77
CA GLY A 134 8.85 2.60 7.06
C GLY A 134 9.29 4.06 7.19
N PRO A 135 10.45 4.33 7.81
CA PRO A 135 11.07 5.64 7.83
C PRO A 135 11.76 5.97 6.50
N GLY A 136 12.13 7.24 6.30
CA GLY A 136 12.92 7.67 5.15
C GLY A 136 12.09 7.91 3.88
N GLU A 137 12.78 7.88 2.73
CA GLU A 137 12.18 8.04 1.40
C GLU A 137 12.16 6.69 0.65
N PRO A 138 11.36 6.51 -0.42
CA PRO A 138 11.34 5.24 -1.14
C PRO A 138 12.68 4.79 -1.70
N GLN A 139 13.63 5.69 -1.97
CA GLN A 139 14.97 5.30 -2.41
C GLN A 139 15.78 4.58 -1.33
N ASP A 140 15.41 4.78 -0.06
CA ASP A 140 16.03 4.12 1.10
C ASP A 140 15.32 2.80 1.48
N SER A 141 14.23 2.44 0.77
CA SER A 141 13.35 1.32 1.12
C SER A 141 13.84 -0.05 0.60
N GLY A 142 15.14 -0.20 0.37
CA GLY A 142 15.74 -1.45 -0.12
C GLY A 142 15.07 -1.95 -1.40
N ILE A 143 14.61 -3.20 -1.41
CA ILE A 143 13.94 -3.80 -2.58
C ILE A 143 12.51 -3.33 -2.82
N SER A 144 11.89 -2.52 -1.95
CA SER A 144 10.46 -2.19 -2.03
C SER A 144 10.11 -1.43 -3.32
N LEU A 145 10.87 -0.39 -3.67
CA LEU A 145 10.65 0.35 -4.92
C LEU A 145 10.84 -0.55 -6.15
N GLN A 146 11.90 -1.37 -6.16
CA GLN A 146 12.19 -2.30 -7.25
C GLN A 146 11.12 -3.40 -7.38
N THR A 147 10.54 -3.83 -6.26
CA THR A 147 9.44 -4.79 -6.21
C THR A 147 8.22 -4.30 -6.96
N VAL A 148 7.84 -3.02 -6.77
CA VAL A 148 6.72 -2.42 -7.51
C VAL A 148 6.98 -2.45 -9.03
N LEU A 149 8.20 -2.11 -9.43
CA LEU A 149 8.60 -2.01 -10.84
C LEU A 149 8.75 -3.39 -11.52
N GLU A 150 9.28 -4.39 -10.83
CA GLU A 150 9.60 -5.67 -11.47
C GLU A 150 8.53 -6.74 -11.26
N LEU A 151 7.90 -6.75 -10.09
CA LEU A 151 6.94 -7.79 -9.70
C LEU A 151 5.50 -7.30 -9.78
N GLY A 152 5.28 -5.98 -9.63
CA GLY A 152 3.95 -5.38 -9.71
C GLY A 152 3.15 -5.75 -10.96
N PRO A 153 3.73 -5.91 -12.16
CA PRO A 153 2.96 -6.35 -13.33
C PRO A 153 2.32 -7.75 -13.22
N THR A 154 2.87 -8.63 -12.39
CA THR A 154 2.49 -10.06 -12.36
C THR A 154 1.95 -10.53 -11.01
N ILE A 155 2.34 -9.86 -9.91
CA ILE A 155 2.01 -10.22 -8.53
C ILE A 155 1.19 -9.07 -7.89
N PRO A 156 0.05 -9.36 -7.24
CA PRO A 156 -0.71 -8.39 -6.45
C PRO A 156 0.18 -7.68 -5.40
N ILE A 157 0.10 -6.35 -5.34
CA ILE A 157 0.85 -5.54 -4.37
C ILE A 157 -0.12 -4.68 -3.56
N PHE A 158 0.04 -4.72 -2.23
CA PHE A 158 -0.58 -3.77 -1.32
C PHE A 158 0.50 -2.99 -0.55
N GLY A 159 0.62 -1.69 -0.85
CA GLY A 159 1.56 -0.80 -0.18
C GLY A 159 0.89 0.02 0.93
N VAL A 160 1.48 0.07 2.12
CA VAL A 160 1.00 0.89 3.24
C VAL A 160 2.03 1.98 3.55
N CYS A 161 1.59 3.24 3.63
CA CYS A 161 2.43 4.41 3.90
C CYS A 161 3.66 4.48 2.96
N MET A 162 4.85 4.08 3.42
CA MET A 162 6.05 3.89 2.58
C MET A 162 5.76 3.03 1.34
N GLY A 163 4.96 1.98 1.48
CA GLY A 163 4.58 1.14 0.34
C GLY A 163 3.78 1.90 -0.73
N LEU A 164 2.88 2.80 -0.36
CA LEU A 164 2.20 3.66 -1.34
C LEU A 164 3.16 4.69 -1.94
N GLN A 165 4.10 5.22 -1.15
CA GLN A 165 5.12 6.14 -1.64
C GLN A 165 6.03 5.47 -2.68
N CYS A 166 6.42 4.20 -2.45
CA CYS A 166 7.13 3.38 -3.44
C CYS A 166 6.31 3.23 -4.73
N ILE A 167 4.99 3.03 -4.62
CA ILE A 167 4.11 2.97 -5.79
C ILE A 167 4.08 4.31 -6.52
N GLY A 168 3.88 5.42 -5.81
CA GLY A 168 3.88 6.75 -6.40
C GLY A 168 5.17 7.04 -7.16
N GLU A 169 6.30 6.80 -6.51
CA GLU A 169 7.62 7.07 -7.08
C GLU A 169 7.99 6.14 -8.24
N ALA A 170 7.68 4.85 -8.14
CA ALA A 170 7.91 3.89 -9.22
C ALA A 170 7.30 4.34 -10.55
N PHE A 171 6.19 5.09 -10.49
CA PHE A 171 5.49 5.60 -11.65
C PHE A 171 5.72 7.11 -11.91
N GLY A 172 6.69 7.72 -11.23
CA GLY A 172 7.17 9.08 -11.53
C GLY A 172 6.55 10.19 -10.67
N GLY A 173 5.77 9.85 -9.64
CA GLY A 173 5.31 10.81 -8.65
C GLY A 173 6.45 11.27 -7.74
N LYS A 174 6.44 12.55 -7.33
CA LYS A 174 7.38 13.03 -6.32
C LYS A 174 6.85 12.77 -4.92
N ILE A 175 7.75 12.40 -4.02
CA ILE A 175 7.47 12.29 -2.59
C ILE A 175 7.92 13.59 -1.91
N ILE A 176 6.99 14.24 -1.21
CA ILE A 176 7.23 15.53 -0.55
C ILE A 176 6.80 15.45 0.91
N ARG A 177 7.21 16.44 1.71
CA ARG A 177 6.66 16.61 3.05
C ARG A 177 5.17 16.90 2.99
N ALA A 178 4.41 16.28 3.90
CA ALA A 178 2.98 16.50 4.03
C ALA A 178 2.69 18.01 4.22
N PRO A 179 1.87 18.64 3.37
CA PRO A 179 1.58 20.08 3.46
C PRO A 179 0.97 20.51 4.80
N SER A 180 0.22 19.60 5.42
CA SER A 180 -0.41 19.78 6.73
C SER A 180 0.56 19.64 7.92
N GLY A 181 1.85 19.43 7.67
CA GLY A 181 2.85 19.10 8.68
C GLY A 181 2.84 17.63 9.10
N VAL A 182 3.69 17.28 10.08
CA VAL A 182 3.84 15.91 10.59
C VAL A 182 2.55 15.45 11.26
N MET A 183 2.03 14.31 10.81
CA MET A 183 0.80 13.71 11.33
C MET A 183 1.14 12.40 12.04
N HIS A 184 1.53 12.45 13.33
CA HIS A 184 1.69 11.25 14.15
C HIS A 184 0.49 11.10 15.10
N GLY A 185 -0.24 9.99 15.00
CA GLY A 185 -1.30 9.63 15.96
C GLY A 185 -2.59 10.42 15.80
N LYS A 186 -2.83 10.99 14.61
CA LYS A 186 -4.07 11.72 14.31
C LYS A 186 -4.95 10.88 13.40
N SER A 187 -6.25 10.94 13.61
CA SER A 187 -7.23 10.38 12.68
C SER A 187 -7.73 11.44 11.70
N SER A 188 -8.15 11.02 10.51
CA SER A 188 -8.86 11.89 9.56
C SER A 188 -10.01 11.12 8.91
N PRO A 189 -11.12 11.79 8.55
CA PRO A 189 -12.07 11.25 7.60
C PRO A 189 -11.37 11.04 6.26
N VAL A 190 -11.48 9.83 5.72
CA VAL A 190 -10.98 9.46 4.39
C VAL A 190 -12.17 9.13 3.51
N TYR A 191 -12.31 9.90 2.44
CA TYR A 191 -13.25 9.66 1.36
C TYR A 191 -12.61 8.73 0.34
N TYR A 192 -13.41 7.92 -0.35
CA TYR A 192 -12.91 7.09 -1.44
C TYR A 192 -13.88 7.00 -2.61
N ASP A 193 -13.34 6.67 -3.77
CA ASP A 193 -14.11 6.35 -4.96
C ASP A 193 -14.62 4.91 -4.87
N GLU A 194 -15.94 4.71 -4.89
CA GLU A 194 -16.56 3.40 -4.69
C GLU A 194 -16.25 2.39 -5.81
N GLU A 195 -16.04 2.86 -7.05
CA GLU A 195 -15.73 1.97 -8.17
C GLU A 195 -14.23 1.70 -8.27
N LEU A 196 -13.41 2.76 -8.19
CA LEU A 196 -11.96 2.65 -8.32
C LEU A 196 -11.34 1.98 -7.08
N GLY A 197 -11.85 2.31 -5.89
CA GLY A 197 -11.38 1.81 -4.61
C GLY A 197 -12.00 0.50 -4.14
N LYS A 198 -12.94 -0.08 -4.92
CA LYS A 198 -13.73 -1.26 -4.52
C LYS A 198 -12.89 -2.42 -3.96
N ALA A 199 -11.74 -2.70 -4.56
CA ALA A 199 -10.91 -3.83 -4.15
C ALA A 199 -10.39 -3.74 -2.71
N LEU A 200 -10.19 -2.53 -2.16
CA LEU A 200 -9.74 -2.33 -0.77
C LEU A 200 -10.88 -1.87 0.14
N PHE A 201 -11.81 -1.05 -0.37
CA PHE A 201 -12.79 -0.33 0.45
C PHE A 201 -14.21 -0.92 0.40
N ASN A 202 -14.42 -2.07 -0.25
CA ASN A 202 -15.73 -2.69 -0.31
C ASN A 202 -16.35 -2.89 1.09
N GLY A 203 -17.54 -2.30 1.28
CA GLY A 203 -18.31 -2.37 2.51
C GLY A 203 -17.81 -1.47 3.64
N LEU A 204 -16.89 -0.53 3.41
CA LEU A 204 -16.53 0.48 4.40
C LEU A 204 -17.53 1.66 4.38
N PRO A 205 -17.65 2.43 5.46
CA PRO A 205 -18.31 3.75 5.43
C PRO A 205 -17.56 4.73 4.53
N ASN A 206 -18.27 5.66 3.88
CA ASN A 206 -17.66 6.72 3.07
C ASN A 206 -18.16 8.10 3.56
N PRO A 207 -17.35 8.87 4.30
CA PRO A 207 -15.97 8.60 4.69
C PRO A 207 -15.83 7.59 5.84
N PHE A 208 -14.66 6.98 5.98
CA PHE A 208 -14.26 6.20 7.16
C PHE A 208 -13.14 6.92 7.94
N THR A 209 -12.93 6.52 9.19
CA THR A 209 -11.86 7.06 10.03
C THR A 209 -10.55 6.29 9.81
N ALA A 210 -9.46 7.01 9.51
CA ALA A 210 -8.15 6.40 9.29
C ALA A 210 -7.02 7.12 10.04
N ALA A 211 -6.05 6.33 10.52
CA ALA A 211 -4.85 6.76 11.21
C ALA A 211 -3.79 7.32 10.26
N ARG A 212 -3.24 8.49 10.60
CA ARG A 212 -2.12 9.11 9.91
C ARG A 212 -0.90 9.07 10.84
N TYR A 213 0.21 8.50 10.34
CA TYR A 213 1.54 8.50 10.96
C TYR A 213 2.66 9.01 10.03
N HIS A 214 2.30 9.66 8.93
CA HIS A 214 3.23 9.97 7.86
C HIS A 214 3.70 11.44 7.89
N SER A 215 4.98 11.64 7.58
CA SER A 215 5.60 12.96 7.36
C SER A 215 5.78 13.27 5.87
N LEU A 216 5.78 12.23 5.03
CA LEU A 216 5.92 12.30 3.58
C LEU A 216 4.66 11.77 2.89
N VAL A 217 4.39 12.26 1.68
CA VAL A 217 3.23 11.93 0.85
C VAL A 217 3.58 12.06 -0.63
N ILE A 218 2.77 11.44 -1.50
CA ILE A 218 2.84 11.73 -2.94
C ILE A 218 2.34 13.17 -3.18
N GLU A 219 3.13 13.97 -3.88
CA GLU A 219 2.77 15.32 -4.29
C GLU A 219 1.58 15.29 -5.25
N LYS A 220 0.57 16.13 -4.99
CA LYS A 220 -0.66 16.16 -5.79
C LYS A 220 -0.39 16.68 -7.20
N GLU A 221 0.49 17.66 -7.32
CA GLU A 221 0.84 18.36 -8.56
C GLU A 221 1.63 17.48 -9.53
N THR A 222 2.41 16.53 -9.01
CA THR A 222 3.19 15.57 -9.81
C THR A 222 2.65 14.15 -9.71
N PHE A 223 1.41 13.97 -9.23
CA PHE A 223 0.79 12.65 -9.19
C PHE A 223 0.77 12.03 -10.60
N PRO A 224 1.25 10.78 -10.79
CA PRO A 224 1.48 10.21 -12.11
C PRO A 224 0.17 9.71 -12.74
N HIS A 225 -0.65 10.64 -13.20
CA HIS A 225 -1.99 10.38 -13.73
C HIS A 225 -2.01 9.52 -15.01
N ASP A 226 -0.90 9.32 -15.69
CA ASP A 226 -0.79 8.42 -16.84
C ASP A 226 -0.76 6.93 -16.40
N ALA A 227 -0.24 6.65 -15.21
CA ALA A 227 -0.08 5.29 -14.68
C ALA A 227 -1.02 4.97 -13.50
N LEU A 228 -1.29 5.94 -12.62
CA LEU A 228 -2.03 5.75 -11.37
C LEU A 228 -3.38 6.50 -11.36
N GLU A 229 -4.28 6.00 -10.52
CA GLU A 229 -5.55 6.63 -10.15
C GLU A 229 -5.56 6.80 -8.62
N ALA A 230 -5.80 8.02 -8.14
CA ALA A 230 -6.11 8.23 -6.74
C ALA A 230 -7.48 7.60 -6.44
N THR A 231 -7.56 6.79 -5.39
CA THR A 231 -8.78 6.05 -5.01
C THR A 231 -9.34 6.49 -3.67
N ALA A 232 -8.56 7.20 -2.86
CA ALA A 232 -9.01 7.80 -1.60
C ALA A 232 -8.28 9.11 -1.31
N TRP A 233 -8.95 10.01 -0.58
CA TRP A 233 -8.42 11.33 -0.23
C TRP A 233 -9.03 11.88 1.08
N THR A 234 -8.35 12.82 1.72
CA THR A 234 -8.95 13.65 2.79
C THR A 234 -9.71 14.84 2.19
N GLU A 235 -10.45 15.58 3.02
CA GLU A 235 -11.24 16.74 2.61
C GLU A 235 -10.43 17.84 1.89
N ASP A 236 -9.19 18.07 2.30
CA ASP A 236 -8.25 18.99 1.65
C ASP A 236 -7.62 18.42 0.37
N GLY A 237 -8.03 17.21 -0.05
CA GLY A 237 -7.60 16.56 -1.28
C GLY A 237 -6.21 15.93 -1.22
N LEU A 238 -5.69 15.67 -0.02
CA LEU A 238 -4.47 14.87 0.14
C LEU A 238 -4.76 13.43 -0.29
N ILE A 239 -3.87 12.84 -1.08
CA ILE A 239 -4.04 11.49 -1.61
C ILE A 239 -3.80 10.47 -0.48
N MET A 240 -4.82 9.66 -0.21
CA MET A 240 -4.82 8.67 0.86
C MET A 240 -4.82 7.23 0.34
N ALA A 241 -5.10 7.01 -0.93
CA ALA A 241 -4.90 5.73 -1.60
C ALA A 241 -4.76 5.92 -3.11
N ALA A 242 -4.07 4.99 -3.76
CA ALA A 242 -3.99 4.93 -5.20
C ALA A 242 -3.92 3.49 -5.71
N ARG A 243 -4.25 3.31 -6.98
CA ARG A 243 -4.05 2.06 -7.72
C ARG A 243 -3.44 2.32 -9.09
N HIS A 244 -2.83 1.30 -9.67
CA HIS A 244 -2.36 1.38 -11.04
C HIS A 244 -3.50 1.14 -12.05
N LYS A 245 -3.52 1.92 -13.15
CA LYS A 245 -4.55 1.87 -14.21
C LYS A 245 -4.61 0.54 -14.95
N LYS A 246 -3.45 0.10 -15.46
CA LYS A 246 -3.29 -1.16 -16.20
C LYS A 246 -3.27 -2.39 -15.28
N TYR A 247 -2.33 -2.43 -14.34
CA TYR A 247 -2.17 -3.51 -13.35
C TYR A 247 -2.98 -3.19 -12.10
N LYS A 248 -4.31 -3.31 -12.17
CA LYS A 248 -5.24 -2.90 -11.10
C LYS A 248 -4.98 -3.56 -9.74
N HIS A 249 -4.19 -4.63 -9.73
CA HIS A 249 -3.74 -5.33 -8.53
C HIS A 249 -2.54 -4.69 -7.81
N ILE A 250 -1.96 -3.62 -8.37
CA ILE A 250 -1.00 -2.76 -7.65
C ILE A 250 -1.81 -1.64 -6.99
N GLN A 251 -1.91 -1.67 -5.67
CA GLN A 251 -2.69 -0.73 -4.88
C GLN A 251 -1.96 -0.34 -3.60
N GLY A 252 -2.29 0.81 -3.03
CA GLY A 252 -1.74 1.20 -1.74
C GLY A 252 -2.52 2.30 -1.04
N VAL A 253 -2.25 2.45 0.25
CA VAL A 253 -2.88 3.41 1.15
C VAL A 253 -1.81 4.23 1.88
N GLN A 254 -2.06 5.52 2.11
CA GLN A 254 -1.16 6.42 2.84
C GLN A 254 -1.37 6.33 4.36
N PHE A 255 -2.60 6.05 4.78
CA PHE A 255 -2.96 5.81 6.17
C PHE A 255 -2.52 4.40 6.61
N HIS A 256 -2.68 4.13 7.90
CA HIS A 256 -2.23 2.90 8.55
C HIS A 256 -3.43 2.03 8.95
N PRO A 257 -3.83 1.03 8.14
CA PRO A 257 -4.94 0.12 8.46
C PRO A 257 -4.66 -0.74 9.70
N GLU A 258 -3.40 -0.97 10.06
CA GLU A 258 -3.03 -1.72 11.26
C GLU A 258 -3.24 -0.96 12.56
N SER A 259 -3.48 0.35 12.49
CA SER A 259 -3.67 1.15 13.68
C SER A 259 -5.03 0.91 14.34
N ILE A 260 -5.05 0.93 15.67
CA ILE A 260 -6.28 0.91 16.46
C ILE A 260 -7.20 2.11 16.18
N ILE A 261 -6.66 3.24 15.70
CA ILE A 261 -7.46 4.41 15.30
C ILE A 261 -7.94 4.34 13.83
N THR A 262 -7.77 3.20 13.17
CA THR A 262 -8.43 2.83 11.90
C THR A 262 -9.35 1.63 12.14
N PRO A 263 -10.61 1.83 12.61
CA PRO A 263 -11.49 0.73 13.02
C PRO A 263 -11.74 -0.31 11.92
N GLU A 264 -11.78 0.12 10.66
CA GLU A 264 -12.02 -0.73 9.48
C GLU A 264 -10.75 -1.41 8.95
N GLY A 265 -9.63 -1.25 9.64
CA GLY A 265 -8.31 -1.73 9.24
C GLY A 265 -8.25 -3.20 8.85
N LYS A 266 -8.76 -4.07 9.73
CA LYS A 266 -8.85 -5.52 9.49
C LYS A 266 -9.64 -5.85 8.22
N LYS A 267 -10.70 -5.10 7.95
CA LYS A 267 -11.55 -5.30 6.77
C LYS A 267 -10.84 -4.92 5.48
N ILE A 268 -9.97 -3.89 5.51
CA ILE A 268 -9.13 -3.52 4.35
C ILE A 268 -8.14 -4.65 4.02
N ILE A 269 -7.48 -5.22 5.03
CA ILE A 269 -6.57 -6.37 4.83
C ILE A 269 -7.35 -7.57 4.29
N LEU A 270 -8.51 -7.89 4.87
CA LEU A 270 -9.38 -8.95 4.39
C LEU A 270 -9.80 -8.73 2.92
N ASN A 271 -10.15 -7.51 2.54
CA ASN A 271 -10.53 -7.17 1.17
C ASN A 271 -9.36 -7.37 0.19
N PHE A 272 -8.14 -7.02 0.57
CA PHE A 272 -6.94 -7.31 -0.23
C PHE A 272 -6.75 -8.81 -0.46
N VAL A 273 -6.91 -9.64 0.57
CA VAL A 273 -6.80 -11.10 0.43
C VAL A 273 -7.88 -11.66 -0.48
N ARG A 274 -9.15 -11.24 -0.28
CA ARG A 274 -10.26 -11.64 -1.16
C ARG A 274 -10.00 -11.27 -2.61
N PHE A 275 -9.36 -10.12 -2.83
CA PHE A 275 -8.98 -9.68 -4.15
C PHE A 275 -7.89 -10.58 -4.77
N ILE A 276 -6.91 -11.05 -3.98
CA ILE A 276 -5.95 -12.08 -4.43
C ILE A 276 -6.69 -13.37 -4.83
N GLU A 277 -7.59 -13.86 -3.98
CA GLU A 277 -8.34 -15.11 -4.26
C GLU A 277 -9.19 -15.01 -5.52
N GLU A 278 -9.79 -13.86 -5.78
CA GLU A 278 -10.55 -13.60 -7.00
C GLU A 278 -9.65 -13.66 -8.24
N LEU A 279 -8.44 -13.07 -8.18
CA LEU A 279 -7.48 -13.15 -9.27
C LEU A 279 -6.97 -14.58 -9.53
N GLU A 280 -6.83 -15.38 -8.48
CA GLU A 280 -6.44 -16.79 -8.59
C GLU A 280 -7.53 -17.62 -9.28
N LYS A 281 -8.80 -17.41 -8.92
CA LYS A 281 -9.95 -18.08 -9.55
C LYS A 281 -10.08 -17.74 -11.03
N GLN A 282 -9.66 -16.54 -11.43
CA GLN A 282 -9.65 -16.12 -12.84
C GLN A 282 -8.50 -16.73 -13.65
N ARG A 283 -7.47 -17.27 -12.98
CA ARG A 283 -6.30 -17.92 -13.60
C ARG A 283 -6.44 -19.45 -13.69
N SER A 284 -7.24 -20.07 -12.83
CA SER A 284 -7.55 -21.51 -12.80
C SER A 284 -8.59 -21.89 -13.84
#